data_AF-A0A952NYI4-F1
#
_entry.id   AF-A0A952NYI4-F1
#
_cell.length_a   1.000
_cell.length_b   1.000
_cell.length_c   1.000
_cell.angle_alpha   90.00
_cell.angle_beta   90.00
_cell.angle_gamma   90.00
#
_symmetry.space_group_name_H-M   'P 1'
#
loop_
_entity.id
_entity.type
_entity.pdbx_description
1 polymer ?
#
loop_
_entity_poly.entity_id
_entity_poly.type
_entity_poly.pdbx_seq_one_letter_code
_entity_poly.pdbx_strand_id
1 'polypeptide(L)'
;MSGFSTTQVISPITSSIFSRSLGLLLLLATAGPVQAEEFSAAGFEKVVIVAPAGQVVIGAGAQPLIRTSSVPQISWSAREEGKTLRLTATTSLGAPRTGAMPKIEILGGAYALDLHVTEGQVQASKWTRPVLIDLQKGKVTAKENRAGLSVQVGQGQIVVSDHAGPLRLDLFKGDINVSALQGNLHLSGHQSDVKLDKVTGSLHVQLYQGAVDLKGSGGSLQFQTGKASLNANGFKGRIEGEADEGGVTLGLVNETEAAVKTGSGRVTLDTKNSGSLLVLRSEEGDITGSRTLRAGKDRGAQVLRGRVKGGDGGRVEVVATRGNIVVRE
;
A
#
# COMPACT_ATOMS: atom_id res chain seq x y z
N MET A 1 95.68 14.28 -30.13
CA MET A 1 95.35 13.80 -28.78
C MET A 1 94.37 12.64 -28.92
N SER A 2 94.78 11.45 -28.44
CA SER A 2 93.98 10.28 -27.98
C SER A 2 92.52 10.13 -28.47
N GLY A 3 92.02 9.00 -28.96
CA GLY A 3 92.49 7.61 -28.98
C GLY A 3 91.28 6.67 -29.23
N PHE A 4 91.58 5.48 -29.79
CA PHE A 4 90.87 4.18 -29.87
C PHE A 4 89.66 3.93 -28.94
N SER A 5 88.65 3.07 -29.19
CA SER A 5 88.56 1.68 -29.70
C SER A 5 87.06 1.27 -29.80
N THR A 6 86.53 0.62 -30.87
CA THR A 6 86.28 -0.85 -31.08
C THR A 6 85.40 -1.52 -29.99
N THR A 7 84.36 -2.36 -30.22
CA THR A 7 84.10 -3.48 -31.17
C THR A 7 82.61 -3.90 -31.00
N GLN A 8 81.75 -4.02 -32.03
CA GLN A 8 81.29 -5.25 -32.76
C GLN A 8 81.09 -6.54 -31.90
N VAL A 9 80.18 -7.52 -32.11
CA VAL A 9 79.07 -7.94 -33.01
C VAL A 9 78.40 -9.13 -32.26
N ILE A 10 77.16 -9.57 -32.53
CA ILE A 10 76.79 -10.90 -33.10
C ILE A 10 75.27 -11.12 -32.87
N SER A 11 74.53 -11.49 -33.92
CA SER A 11 73.23 -12.23 -33.92
C SER A 11 73.54 -13.71 -34.26
N PRO A 12 72.69 -14.78 -34.09
CA PRO A 12 71.29 -14.87 -34.56
C PRO A 12 70.33 -15.90 -33.84
N ILE A 13 69.07 -15.93 -34.33
CA ILE A 13 67.98 -16.94 -34.42
C ILE A 13 68.21 -18.38 -33.86
N THR A 14 67.27 -18.94 -33.07
CA THR A 14 66.47 -20.19 -33.30
C THR A 14 65.76 -20.77 -32.05
N SER A 15 64.73 -21.56 -32.32
CA SER A 15 63.67 -22.19 -31.52
C SER A 15 64.04 -23.26 -30.48
N SER A 16 63.21 -23.41 -29.43
CA SER A 16 62.34 -24.60 -29.19
C SER A 16 62.06 -24.89 -27.69
N ILE A 17 60.77 -25.09 -27.40
CA ILE A 17 60.11 -26.07 -26.52
C ILE A 17 60.87 -26.53 -25.25
N PHE A 18 60.33 -26.21 -24.06
CA PHE A 18 60.26 -27.18 -22.94
C PHE A 18 59.09 -26.90 -21.99
N SER A 19 58.38 -27.98 -21.66
CA SER A 19 57.29 -28.18 -20.72
C SER A 19 57.66 -27.82 -19.27
N ARG A 20 56.72 -27.28 -18.47
CA ARG A 20 56.22 -27.87 -17.20
C ARG A 20 55.38 -26.92 -16.33
N SER A 21 54.38 -27.55 -15.70
CA SER A 21 53.63 -27.21 -14.49
C SER A 21 52.50 -26.18 -14.58
N LEU A 22 51.27 -26.73 -14.56
CA LEU A 22 50.10 -26.12 -13.94
C LEU A 22 50.44 -25.78 -12.48
N GLY A 23 50.75 -24.52 -12.20
CA GLY A 23 50.63 -23.95 -10.86
C GLY A 23 49.19 -23.48 -10.67
N LEU A 24 48.42 -24.24 -9.89
CA LEU A 24 47.13 -23.80 -9.36
C LEU A 24 47.38 -22.60 -8.44
N LEU A 25 47.36 -21.39 -9.01
CA LEU A 25 47.43 -20.16 -8.23
C LEU A 25 46.05 -19.97 -7.58
N LEU A 26 45.96 -20.35 -6.32
CA LEU A 26 44.85 -20.02 -5.44
C LEU A 26 44.81 -18.49 -5.33
N LEU A 27 44.04 -17.83 -6.20
CA LEU A 27 43.71 -16.42 -6.06
C LEU A 27 42.88 -16.31 -4.77
N LEU A 28 43.54 -15.94 -3.68
CA LEU A 28 42.87 -15.31 -2.55
C LEU A 28 42.20 -14.06 -3.12
N ALA A 29 40.91 -14.16 -3.41
CA ALA A 29 40.07 -13.01 -3.70
C ALA A 29 40.12 -12.13 -2.44
N THR A 30 40.99 -11.13 -2.47
CA THR A 30 40.94 -10.04 -1.51
C THR A 30 39.58 -9.41 -1.71
N ALA A 31 38.69 -9.60 -0.74
CA ALA A 31 37.42 -8.91 -0.68
C ALA A 31 37.72 -7.41 -0.55
N GLY A 32 37.87 -6.74 -1.69
CA GLY A 32 37.89 -5.29 -1.77
C GLY A 32 36.63 -4.75 -1.12
N PRO A 33 36.65 -3.52 -0.59
CA PRO A 33 35.46 -2.90 -0.02
C PRO A 33 34.36 -2.95 -1.07
N VAL A 34 33.31 -3.73 -0.80
CA VAL A 34 32.16 -3.86 -1.69
C VAL A 34 31.58 -2.45 -1.79
N GLN A 35 31.69 -1.81 -2.95
CA GLN A 35 31.26 -0.43 -3.17
C GLN A 35 29.76 -0.38 -3.43
N ALA A 36 29.10 0.73 -3.08
CA ALA A 36 27.71 0.96 -3.45
C ALA A 36 27.56 0.92 -4.98
N GLU A 37 26.50 0.29 -5.48
CA GLU A 37 26.25 0.20 -6.92
C GLU A 37 25.26 1.31 -7.33
N GLU A 38 25.56 1.98 -8.45
CA GLU A 38 24.70 3.01 -9.03
C GLU A 38 24.19 2.56 -10.41
N PHE A 39 22.90 2.69 -10.65
CA PHE A 39 22.24 2.37 -11.90
C PHE A 39 21.51 3.60 -12.44
N SER A 40 21.79 3.98 -13.68
CA SER A 40 21.01 5.01 -14.37
C SER A 40 19.68 4.43 -14.83
N ALA A 41 18.58 5.12 -14.51
CA ALA A 41 17.25 4.82 -15.03
C ALA A 41 16.84 5.77 -16.17
N ALA A 42 17.79 6.53 -16.73
CA ALA A 42 17.53 7.43 -17.85
C ALA A 42 17.10 6.65 -19.10
N GLY A 43 16.05 7.12 -19.77
CA GLY A 43 15.54 6.52 -21.01
C GLY A 43 14.56 5.36 -20.82
N PHE A 44 14.40 4.84 -19.60
CA PHE A 44 13.42 3.79 -19.31
C PHE A 44 12.05 4.38 -18.97
N GLU A 45 10.99 3.69 -19.38
CA GLU A 45 9.60 4.05 -19.02
C GLU A 45 9.16 3.38 -17.73
N LYS A 46 9.77 2.23 -17.40
CA LYS A 46 9.48 1.43 -16.21
C LYS A 46 10.77 0.90 -15.59
N VAL A 47 10.82 0.87 -14.27
CA VAL A 47 11.85 0.17 -13.51
C VAL A 47 11.18 -0.89 -12.64
N VAL A 48 11.71 -2.11 -12.70
CA VAL A 48 11.30 -3.24 -11.86
C VAL A 48 12.45 -3.56 -10.91
N ILE A 49 12.18 -3.61 -9.61
CA ILE A 49 13.17 -3.99 -8.60
C ILE A 49 12.65 -5.20 -7.83
N VAL A 50 13.46 -6.25 -7.77
CA VAL A 50 13.18 -7.46 -7.01
C VAL A 50 14.26 -7.62 -5.95
N ALA A 51 13.87 -7.62 -4.68
CA ALA A 51 14.80 -7.76 -3.57
C ALA A 51 14.26 -8.70 -2.45
N PRO A 52 15.08 -9.63 -1.94
CA PRO A 52 14.67 -10.52 -0.85
C PRO A 52 14.54 -9.76 0.49
N ALA A 53 15.27 -8.66 0.66
CA ALA A 53 15.05 -7.74 1.75
C ALA A 53 15.48 -6.33 1.36
N GLY A 54 14.96 -5.29 2.03
CA GLY A 54 15.49 -3.94 1.82
C GLY A 54 14.79 -2.81 2.57
N GLN A 55 15.54 -1.72 2.76
CA GLN A 55 15.03 -0.39 3.08
C GLN A 55 15.00 0.43 1.78
N VAL A 56 13.85 0.47 1.14
CA VAL A 56 13.65 1.19 -0.12
C VAL A 56 13.19 2.61 0.17
N VAL A 57 13.87 3.59 -0.40
CA VAL A 57 13.51 5.01 -0.34
C VAL A 57 13.30 5.51 -1.76
N ILE A 58 12.07 5.85 -2.09
CA ILE A 58 11.65 6.47 -3.35
C ILE A 58 11.43 7.96 -3.09
N GLY A 59 12.08 8.81 -3.89
CA GLY A 59 12.00 10.26 -3.75
C GLY A 59 12.06 10.98 -5.09
N ALA A 60 11.52 12.19 -5.12
CA ALA A 60 11.79 13.10 -6.24
C ALA A 60 13.29 13.37 -6.39
N GLY A 61 13.75 13.57 -7.62
CA GLY A 61 15.15 13.90 -7.91
C GLY A 61 15.29 14.57 -9.27
N ALA A 62 16.41 15.24 -9.49
CA ALA A 62 16.71 15.87 -10.77
C ALA A 62 17.12 14.85 -11.85
N GLN A 63 17.66 13.70 -11.43
CA GLN A 63 18.14 12.65 -12.32
C GLN A 63 17.53 11.29 -11.96
N PRO A 64 17.17 10.48 -12.97
CA PRO A 64 16.69 9.11 -12.79
C PRO A 64 17.86 8.20 -12.38
N LEU A 65 18.03 8.01 -11.07
CA LEU A 65 19.18 7.30 -10.49
C LEU A 65 18.70 6.31 -9.42
N ILE A 66 19.29 5.12 -9.42
CA ILE A 66 19.07 4.11 -8.40
C ILE A 66 20.40 3.81 -7.73
N ARG A 67 20.45 3.85 -6.40
CA ARG A 67 21.63 3.53 -5.60
C ARG A 67 21.32 2.37 -4.68
N THR A 68 22.25 1.43 -4.58
CA THR A 68 22.13 0.33 -3.63
C THR A 68 23.30 0.33 -2.69
N SER A 69 23.03 0.16 -1.39
CA SER A 69 24.09 -0.04 -0.42
C SER A 69 24.73 -1.39 -0.66
N SER A 70 26.05 -1.42 -0.56
CA SER A 70 26.80 -2.66 -0.54
C SER A 70 26.47 -3.49 0.70
N VAL A 71 26.05 -4.74 0.47
CA VAL A 71 25.89 -5.78 1.49
C VAL A 71 26.60 -7.02 0.96
N PRO A 72 27.63 -7.57 1.65
CA PRO A 72 28.46 -8.66 1.11
C PRO A 72 27.71 -9.92 0.65
N GLN A 73 26.50 -10.12 1.16
CA GLN A 73 25.67 -11.29 0.87
C GLN A 73 24.70 -11.08 -0.28
N ILE A 74 24.63 -9.86 -0.83
CA ILE A 74 23.67 -9.46 -1.85
C ILE A 74 24.44 -9.01 -3.08
N SER A 75 24.17 -9.65 -4.21
CA SER A 75 24.63 -9.21 -5.52
C SER A 75 23.45 -8.65 -6.31
N TRP A 76 23.69 -7.55 -7.04
CA TRP A 76 22.70 -6.98 -7.94
C TRP A 76 22.98 -7.40 -9.39
N SER A 77 21.91 -7.62 -10.13
CA SER A 77 21.97 -7.82 -11.58
C SER A 77 20.99 -6.88 -12.26
N ALA A 78 21.49 -6.16 -13.26
CA ALA A 78 20.69 -5.30 -14.12
C ALA A 78 20.45 -5.98 -15.47
N ARG A 79 19.21 -5.96 -15.94
CA ARG A 79 18.82 -6.40 -17.28
C ARG A 79 17.93 -5.35 -17.93
N GLU A 80 18.18 -5.11 -19.21
CA GLU A 80 17.37 -4.23 -20.03
C GLU A 80 16.42 -5.07 -20.88
N GLU A 81 15.12 -4.79 -20.76
CA GLU A 81 14.04 -5.47 -21.47
C GLU A 81 13.22 -4.40 -22.22
N GLY A 82 13.71 -4.01 -23.40
CA GLY A 82 13.14 -2.90 -24.17
C GLY A 82 13.24 -1.57 -23.41
N LYS A 83 12.10 -0.98 -23.04
CA LYS A 83 12.03 0.25 -22.24
C LYS A 83 11.88 0.00 -20.73
N THR A 84 12.16 -1.22 -20.28
CA THR A 84 12.13 -1.60 -18.86
C THR A 84 13.52 -1.93 -18.37
N LEU A 85 13.93 -1.33 -17.25
CA LEU A 85 15.12 -1.73 -16.51
C LEU A 85 14.70 -2.63 -15.35
N ARG A 86 15.24 -3.86 -15.32
CA ARG A 86 15.00 -4.83 -14.24
C ARG A 86 16.24 -4.98 -13.39
N LEU A 87 16.13 -4.66 -12.11
CA LEU A 87 17.15 -4.87 -11.10
C LEU A 87 16.75 -6.04 -10.20
N THR A 88 17.59 -7.07 -10.09
CA THR A 88 17.34 -8.23 -9.24
C THR A 88 18.48 -8.41 -8.26
N ALA A 89 18.16 -8.37 -6.97
CA ALA A 89 19.07 -8.71 -5.89
C ALA A 89 19.01 -10.22 -5.60
N THR A 90 20.16 -10.87 -5.60
CA THR A 90 20.33 -12.28 -5.26
C THR A 90 21.16 -12.42 -4.00
N THR A 91 20.68 -13.26 -3.06
CA THR A 91 21.43 -13.62 -1.87
C THR A 91 22.29 -14.85 -2.12
N SER A 92 23.53 -14.85 -1.64
CA SER A 92 24.40 -16.03 -1.70
C SER A 92 23.84 -17.19 -0.86
N LEU A 93 23.85 -18.40 -1.44
CA LEU A 93 23.37 -19.62 -0.78
C LEU A 93 24.24 -19.93 0.45
N GLY A 94 23.62 -20.18 1.61
CA GLY A 94 24.33 -20.58 2.84
C GLY A 94 24.95 -19.45 3.66
N ALA A 95 24.78 -18.19 3.24
CA ALA A 95 25.23 -17.06 4.04
C ALA A 95 24.32 -16.89 5.27
N PRO A 96 24.87 -16.68 6.50
CA PRO A 96 24.05 -16.43 7.67
C PRO A 96 23.20 -15.20 7.40
N ARG A 97 21.88 -15.24 7.66
CA ARG A 97 21.01 -14.06 7.54
C ARG A 97 21.52 -12.98 8.50
N THR A 98 22.45 -12.17 8.04
CA THR A 98 22.79 -10.94 8.72
C THR A 98 21.52 -10.11 8.62
N GLY A 99 20.94 -9.66 9.73
CA GLY A 99 19.73 -8.82 9.70
C GLY A 99 19.93 -7.47 8.98
N ALA A 100 21.03 -7.29 8.24
CA ALA A 100 21.35 -6.12 7.45
C ALA A 100 20.48 -6.09 6.20
N MET A 101 19.54 -5.15 6.16
CA MET A 101 18.72 -4.88 4.99
C MET A 101 19.47 -3.92 4.06
N PRO A 102 19.61 -4.22 2.75
CA PRO A 102 20.21 -3.27 1.83
C PRO A 102 19.34 -2.03 1.73
N LYS A 103 19.97 -0.85 1.74
CA LYS A 103 19.32 0.41 1.41
C LYS A 103 19.25 0.54 -0.11
N ILE A 104 18.07 0.83 -0.64
CA ILE A 104 17.83 1.04 -2.07
C ILE A 104 17.23 2.43 -2.22
N GLU A 105 17.98 3.38 -2.78
CA GLU A 105 17.50 4.74 -3.03
C GLU A 105 17.12 4.89 -4.50
N ILE A 106 15.93 5.40 -4.77
CA ILE A 106 15.36 5.55 -6.10
C ILE A 106 14.95 7.00 -6.28
N LEU A 107 15.61 7.69 -7.21
CA LEU A 107 15.47 9.13 -7.44
C LEU A 107 15.07 9.40 -8.89
N GLY A 108 14.41 10.53 -9.13
CA GLY A 108 14.28 11.10 -10.48
C GLY A 108 12.91 11.01 -11.15
N GLY A 109 11.96 10.27 -10.59
CA GLY A 109 10.52 10.44 -10.85
C GLY A 109 10.02 10.37 -12.30
N ALA A 110 10.83 9.98 -13.29
CA ALA A 110 10.45 10.03 -14.70
C ALA A 110 9.76 8.75 -15.22
N TYR A 111 9.87 7.66 -14.46
CA TYR A 111 9.44 6.32 -14.85
C TYR A 111 8.45 5.73 -13.84
N ALA A 112 7.67 4.74 -14.29
CA ALA A 112 6.84 3.94 -13.41
C ALA A 112 7.70 2.96 -12.60
N LEU A 113 7.27 2.65 -11.39
CA LEU A 113 7.97 1.77 -10.47
C LEU A 113 7.16 0.51 -10.17
N ASP A 114 7.88 -0.60 -10.10
CA ASP A 114 7.34 -1.91 -9.74
C ASP A 114 8.32 -2.59 -8.78
N LEU A 115 7.96 -2.64 -7.50
CA LEU A 115 8.81 -3.11 -6.42
C LEU A 115 8.28 -4.42 -5.89
N HIS A 116 9.13 -5.45 -5.86
CA HIS A 116 8.88 -6.75 -5.26
C HIS A 116 9.88 -6.96 -4.14
N VAL A 117 9.42 -6.80 -2.89
CA VAL A 117 10.28 -6.92 -1.72
C VAL A 117 9.73 -8.01 -0.80
N THR A 118 10.54 -8.98 -0.42
CA THR A 118 10.05 -10.03 0.49
C THR A 118 9.97 -9.52 1.95
N GLU A 119 11.00 -8.86 2.46
CA GLU A 119 10.99 -8.30 3.82
C GLU A 119 11.60 -6.90 3.89
N GLY A 120 10.95 -5.97 4.58
CA GLY A 120 11.59 -4.70 4.93
C GLY A 120 10.68 -3.49 4.95
N GLN A 121 11.19 -2.36 4.51
CA GLN A 121 10.48 -1.08 4.57
C GLN A 121 10.56 -0.36 3.24
N VAL A 122 9.44 0.17 2.77
CA VAL A 122 9.37 1.00 1.57
C VAL A 122 8.84 2.37 1.96
N GLN A 123 9.60 3.41 1.66
CA GLN A 123 9.21 4.80 1.87
C GLN A 123 9.12 5.49 0.51
N ALA A 124 7.95 5.96 0.12
CA ALA A 124 7.73 6.66 -1.15
C ALA A 124 7.26 8.09 -0.91
N SER A 125 8.04 9.06 -1.34
CA SER A 125 7.76 10.47 -1.10
C SER A 125 7.83 11.32 -2.37
N LYS A 126 6.86 12.23 -2.53
CA LYS A 126 6.84 13.24 -3.62
C LYS A 126 6.96 12.64 -5.02
N TRP A 127 6.46 11.41 -5.20
CA TRP A 127 6.55 10.71 -6.47
C TRP A 127 5.35 11.01 -7.36
N THR A 128 5.61 11.20 -8.65
CA THR A 128 4.64 11.74 -9.63
C THR A 128 4.32 10.78 -10.76
N ARG A 129 4.80 9.54 -10.69
CA ARG A 129 4.51 8.46 -11.65
C ARG A 129 3.88 7.27 -10.94
N PRO A 130 3.24 6.34 -11.66
CA PRO A 130 2.65 5.16 -11.03
C PRO A 130 3.68 4.32 -10.26
N VAL A 131 3.28 3.83 -9.09
CA VAL A 131 4.10 2.93 -8.25
C VAL A 131 3.27 1.71 -7.88
N LEU A 132 3.82 0.52 -8.16
CA LEU A 132 3.35 -0.76 -7.64
C LEU A 132 4.35 -1.25 -6.60
N ILE A 133 3.84 -1.61 -5.42
CA ILE A 133 4.63 -2.18 -4.32
C ILE A 133 3.99 -3.50 -3.92
N ASP A 134 4.72 -4.60 -4.07
CA ASP A 134 4.42 -5.90 -3.48
C ASP A 134 5.43 -6.15 -2.36
N LEU A 135 4.95 -6.19 -1.11
CA LEU A 135 5.76 -6.41 0.08
C LEU A 135 5.21 -7.59 0.88
N GLN A 136 5.92 -8.72 0.92
CA GLN A 136 5.41 -9.87 1.66
C GLN A 136 5.35 -9.59 3.17
N LYS A 137 6.37 -8.94 3.76
CA LYS A 137 6.38 -8.58 5.17
C LYS A 137 7.06 -7.23 5.43
N GLY A 138 6.39 -6.34 6.17
CA GLY A 138 7.01 -5.13 6.71
C GLY A 138 6.15 -3.89 6.58
N LYS A 139 6.77 -2.73 6.30
CA LYS A 139 6.07 -1.44 6.34
C LYS A 139 6.20 -0.67 5.03
N VAL A 140 5.07 -0.16 4.54
CA VAL A 140 5.02 0.80 3.44
C VAL A 140 4.58 2.16 3.99
N THR A 141 5.34 3.21 3.69
CA THR A 141 4.99 4.60 4.01
C THR A 141 4.99 5.42 2.72
N ALA A 142 3.86 6.01 2.36
CA ALA A 142 3.73 6.85 1.18
C ALA A 142 3.31 8.27 1.60
N LYS A 143 4.03 9.30 1.15
CA LYS A 143 3.77 10.69 1.55
C LYS A 143 3.84 11.65 0.36
N GLU A 144 2.88 12.55 0.23
CA GLU A 144 2.93 13.64 -0.78
C GLU A 144 3.03 13.13 -2.23
N ASN A 145 2.56 11.92 -2.53
CA ASN A 145 2.60 11.36 -3.88
C ASN A 145 1.41 11.87 -4.71
N ARG A 146 1.59 12.05 -6.02
CA ARG A 146 0.61 12.69 -6.92
C ARG A 146 0.19 11.84 -8.13
N ALA A 147 0.39 10.54 -8.04
CA ALA A 147 0.08 9.59 -9.10
C ALA A 147 -0.47 8.29 -8.51
N GLY A 148 -0.95 7.39 -9.37
CA GLY A 148 -1.52 6.12 -8.94
C GLY A 148 -0.56 5.29 -8.09
N LEU A 149 -1.03 4.82 -6.93
CA LEU A 149 -0.28 3.99 -6.01
C LEU A 149 -1.04 2.69 -5.76
N SER A 150 -0.40 1.55 -6.04
CA SER A 150 -0.93 0.21 -5.73
C SER A 150 0.02 -0.47 -4.75
N VAL A 151 -0.50 -0.85 -3.58
CA VAL A 151 0.29 -1.47 -2.52
C VAL A 151 -0.38 -2.76 -2.10
N GLN A 152 0.36 -3.86 -2.20
CA GLN A 152 -0.02 -5.17 -1.69
C GLN A 152 0.96 -5.57 -0.58
N VAL A 153 0.43 -5.91 0.59
CA VAL A 153 1.24 -6.34 1.73
C VAL A 153 0.70 -7.63 2.31
N GLY A 154 1.55 -8.64 2.49
CA GLY A 154 1.18 -9.88 3.17
C GLY A 154 0.98 -9.67 4.67
N GLN A 155 2.01 -9.16 5.34
CA GLN A 155 1.93 -8.86 6.77
C GLN A 155 2.65 -7.56 7.13
N GLY A 156 1.96 -6.64 7.79
CA GLY A 156 2.59 -5.48 8.42
C GLY A 156 1.75 -4.22 8.37
N GLN A 157 2.34 -3.10 7.95
CA GLN A 157 1.69 -1.79 8.06
C GLN A 157 1.77 -1.00 6.77
N ILE A 158 0.64 -0.39 6.38
CA ILE A 158 0.56 0.59 5.30
C ILE A 158 0.21 1.94 5.91
N VAL A 159 1.02 2.96 5.63
CA VAL A 159 0.76 4.35 6.02
C VAL A 159 0.79 5.22 4.77
N VAL A 160 -0.30 5.92 4.47
CA VAL A 160 -0.37 6.85 3.34
C VAL A 160 -0.83 8.21 3.86
N SER A 161 -0.10 9.27 3.54
CA SER A 161 -0.50 10.65 3.87
C SER A 161 -0.35 11.60 2.69
N ASP A 162 -1.23 12.59 2.61
CA ASP A 162 -1.14 13.70 1.65
C ASP A 162 -1.07 13.22 0.18
N HIS A 163 -1.86 12.21 -0.15
CA HIS A 163 -1.82 11.58 -1.46
C HIS A 163 -2.86 12.19 -2.40
N ALA A 164 -2.47 12.43 -3.65
CA ALA A 164 -3.38 12.82 -4.72
C ALA A 164 -3.31 11.80 -5.86
N GLY A 165 -4.46 11.31 -6.30
CA GLY A 165 -4.57 10.27 -7.32
C GLY A 165 -5.20 8.97 -6.81
N PRO A 166 -5.36 7.97 -7.69
CA PRO A 166 -6.00 6.70 -7.33
C PRO A 166 -5.10 5.86 -6.42
N LEU A 167 -5.67 5.35 -5.33
CA LEU A 167 -4.99 4.52 -4.35
C LEU A 167 -5.64 3.14 -4.28
N ARG A 168 -4.83 2.09 -4.46
CA ARG A 168 -5.24 0.69 -4.27
C ARG A 168 -4.41 0.05 -3.16
N LEU A 169 -5.07 -0.45 -2.12
CA LEU A 169 -4.43 -1.08 -0.97
C LEU A 169 -4.99 -2.49 -0.78
N ASP A 170 -4.10 -3.46 -0.64
CA ASP A 170 -4.43 -4.84 -0.29
C ASP A 170 -3.53 -5.27 0.88
N LEU A 171 -4.13 -5.60 2.02
CA LEU A 171 -3.41 -6.06 3.21
C LEU A 171 -4.02 -7.34 3.75
N PHE A 172 -3.22 -8.40 3.80
CA PHE A 172 -3.69 -9.65 4.38
C PHE A 172 -3.74 -9.58 5.92
N LYS A 173 -2.68 -9.09 6.59
CA LYS A 173 -2.66 -8.94 8.06
C LYS A 173 -1.91 -7.70 8.55
N GLY A 174 -2.58 -6.89 9.38
CA GLY A 174 -1.98 -5.75 10.11
C GLY A 174 -2.75 -4.45 9.96
N ASP A 175 -2.07 -3.29 9.90
CA ASP A 175 -2.74 -1.99 9.97
C ASP A 175 -2.65 -1.18 8.67
N ILE A 176 -3.74 -0.51 8.32
CA ILE A 176 -3.77 0.51 7.25
C ILE A 176 -4.14 1.86 7.87
N ASN A 177 -3.31 2.88 7.64
CA ASN A 177 -3.62 4.26 8.00
C ASN A 177 -3.53 5.13 6.75
N VAL A 178 -4.63 5.73 6.32
CA VAL A 178 -4.68 6.68 5.21
C VAL A 178 -5.18 8.02 5.73
N SER A 179 -4.41 9.08 5.49
CA SER A 179 -4.80 10.45 5.85
C SER A 179 -4.66 11.42 4.66
N ALA A 180 -5.59 12.37 4.56
CA ALA A 180 -5.55 13.44 3.55
C ALA A 180 -5.41 12.90 2.11
N LEU A 181 -6.29 11.97 1.72
CA LEU A 181 -6.36 11.43 0.36
C LEU A 181 -7.33 12.24 -0.51
N GLN A 182 -6.84 12.69 -1.66
CA GLN A 182 -7.61 13.32 -2.72
C GLN A 182 -7.63 12.41 -3.95
N GLY A 183 -8.64 11.54 -4.04
CA GLY A 183 -8.73 10.56 -5.12
C GLY A 183 -9.52 9.32 -4.73
N ASN A 184 -9.70 8.42 -5.69
CA ASN A 184 -10.44 7.19 -5.46
C ASN A 184 -9.60 6.20 -4.64
N LEU A 185 -10.23 5.55 -3.67
CA LEU A 185 -9.64 4.51 -2.82
C LEU A 185 -10.30 3.17 -3.11
N HIS A 186 -9.50 2.16 -3.41
CA HIS A 186 -9.91 0.77 -3.36
C HIS A 186 -9.09 0.06 -2.29
N LEU A 187 -9.75 -0.45 -1.24
CA LEU A 187 -9.11 -1.07 -0.09
C LEU A 187 -9.70 -2.47 0.13
N SER A 188 -8.82 -3.47 0.17
CA SER A 188 -9.11 -4.84 0.57
C SER A 188 -8.29 -5.22 1.78
N GLY A 189 -8.93 -5.81 2.79
CA GLY A 189 -8.29 -6.23 4.04
C GLY A 189 -8.85 -7.55 4.56
N HIS A 190 -7.98 -8.49 4.96
CA HIS A 190 -8.45 -9.77 5.52
C HIS A 190 -8.50 -9.75 7.05
N GLN A 191 -7.36 -9.53 7.72
CA GLN A 191 -7.24 -9.39 9.17
C GLN A 191 -6.57 -8.06 9.50
N SER A 192 -7.32 -6.97 9.35
CA SER A 192 -6.74 -5.65 9.37
C SER A 192 -7.57 -4.59 10.07
N ASP A 193 -6.89 -3.70 10.79
CA ASP A 193 -7.49 -2.48 11.31
C ASP A 193 -7.16 -1.31 10.38
N VAL A 194 -8.18 -0.56 10.02
CA VAL A 194 -8.14 0.45 8.97
C VAL A 194 -8.60 1.79 9.54
N LYS A 195 -7.75 2.80 9.41
CA LYS A 195 -8.07 4.18 9.77
C LYS A 195 -8.00 5.06 8.54
N LEU A 196 -9.10 5.72 8.23
CA LEU A 196 -9.26 6.62 7.10
C LEU A 196 -9.64 8.00 7.63
N ASP A 197 -8.77 8.98 7.45
CA ASP A 197 -8.98 10.37 7.91
C ASP A 197 -8.90 11.33 6.72
N LYS A 198 -9.92 12.18 6.55
CA LYS A 198 -9.98 13.18 5.47
C LYS A 198 -9.74 12.58 4.08
N VAL A 199 -10.45 11.50 3.78
CA VAL A 199 -10.44 10.86 2.45
C VAL A 199 -11.59 11.41 1.62
N THR A 200 -11.29 11.87 0.41
CA THR A 200 -12.26 12.46 -0.51
C THR A 200 -12.21 11.77 -1.86
N GLY A 201 -13.37 11.40 -2.40
CA GLY A 201 -13.51 10.71 -3.69
C GLY A 201 -14.47 9.54 -3.63
N SER A 202 -14.26 8.54 -4.50
CA SER A 202 -14.98 7.26 -4.42
C SER A 202 -14.18 6.27 -3.58
N LEU A 203 -14.75 5.78 -2.49
CA LEU A 203 -14.15 4.81 -1.58
C LEU A 203 -14.85 3.47 -1.76
N HIS A 204 -14.09 2.43 -2.04
CA HIS A 204 -14.56 1.05 -2.05
C HIS A 204 -13.74 0.25 -1.01
N VAL A 205 -14.41 -0.21 0.05
CA VAL A 205 -13.77 -0.83 1.23
C VAL A 205 -14.33 -2.23 1.44
N GLN A 206 -13.46 -3.24 1.37
CA GLN A 206 -13.81 -4.64 1.61
C GLN A 206 -12.97 -5.19 2.77
N LEU A 207 -13.61 -5.54 3.89
CA LEU A 207 -12.92 -6.10 5.05
C LEU A 207 -13.57 -7.36 5.57
N TYR A 208 -12.76 -8.39 5.84
CA TYR A 208 -13.27 -9.61 6.46
C TYR A 208 -13.26 -9.57 8.00
N GLN A 209 -12.13 -9.28 8.64
CA GLN A 209 -11.94 -9.18 10.09
C GLN A 209 -11.16 -7.90 10.45
N GLY A 210 -11.46 -7.35 11.63
CA GLY A 210 -10.85 -6.11 12.16
C GLY A 210 -11.88 -4.98 12.29
N ALA A 211 -11.42 -3.74 12.14
CA ALA A 211 -12.27 -2.56 12.19
C ALA A 211 -11.91 -1.52 11.12
N VAL A 212 -12.92 -0.80 10.65
CA VAL A 212 -12.77 0.42 9.83
C VAL A 212 -13.22 1.62 10.64
N ASP A 213 -12.33 2.58 10.86
CA ASP A 213 -12.64 3.89 11.44
C ASP A 213 -12.46 4.97 10.35
N LEU A 214 -13.58 5.55 9.91
CA LEU A 214 -13.65 6.57 8.88
C LEU A 214 -14.10 7.89 9.50
N LYS A 215 -13.22 8.90 9.41
CA LYS A 215 -13.42 10.23 10.00
C LYS A 215 -13.22 11.34 8.98
N GLY A 216 -14.06 12.37 9.06
CA GLY A 216 -13.90 13.62 8.30
C GLY A 216 -13.80 13.43 6.79
N SER A 217 -14.39 12.37 6.25
CA SER A 217 -14.27 11.94 4.86
C SER A 217 -15.54 12.23 4.07
N GLY A 218 -15.50 12.19 2.74
CA GLY A 218 -16.69 12.46 1.93
C GLY A 218 -16.60 12.00 0.48
N GLY A 219 -17.72 12.12 -0.23
CA GLY A 219 -17.92 11.60 -1.59
C GLY A 219 -18.88 10.42 -1.59
N SER A 220 -18.46 9.29 -2.16
CA SER A 220 -19.24 8.05 -2.15
C SER A 220 -18.47 6.93 -1.46
N LEU A 221 -19.07 6.28 -0.47
CA LEU A 221 -18.55 5.11 0.21
C LEU A 221 -19.36 3.87 -0.18
N GLN A 222 -18.69 2.90 -0.76
CA GLN A 222 -19.16 1.52 -0.92
C GLN A 222 -18.39 0.63 0.05
N PHE A 223 -19.09 -0.13 0.89
CA PHE A 223 -18.43 -1.04 1.81
C PHE A 223 -19.03 -2.44 1.80
N GLN A 224 -18.19 -3.44 2.04
CA GLN A 224 -18.59 -4.81 2.30
C GLN A 224 -17.78 -5.34 3.48
N THR A 225 -18.45 -5.71 4.57
CA THR A 225 -17.79 -6.28 5.75
C THR A 225 -18.33 -7.66 6.10
N GLY A 226 -17.41 -8.57 6.44
CA GLY A 226 -17.76 -9.89 7.00
C GLY A 226 -18.02 -9.79 8.50
N LYS A 227 -16.98 -10.08 9.29
CA LYS A 227 -16.94 -9.96 10.75
C LYS A 227 -16.37 -8.62 11.22
N ALA A 228 -15.85 -7.81 10.29
CA ALA A 228 -15.26 -6.51 10.60
C ALA A 228 -16.31 -5.47 10.96
N SER A 229 -16.01 -4.65 11.96
CA SER A 229 -16.86 -3.50 12.32
C SER A 229 -16.54 -2.27 11.47
N LEU A 230 -17.54 -1.45 11.18
CA LEU A 230 -17.37 -0.18 10.48
C LEU A 230 -17.89 0.96 11.35
N ASN A 231 -17.10 2.00 11.50
CA ASN A 231 -17.45 3.24 12.17
C ASN A 231 -17.20 4.41 11.22
N ALA A 232 -18.25 4.98 10.65
CA ALA A 232 -18.16 6.13 9.75
C ALA A 232 -18.82 7.35 10.42
N ASN A 233 -17.99 8.25 10.95
CA ASN A 233 -18.46 9.45 11.65
C ASN A 233 -18.19 10.71 10.83
N GLY A 234 -19.24 11.48 10.60
CA GLY A 234 -19.14 12.74 9.88
C GLY A 234 -18.83 12.56 8.40
N PHE A 235 -19.23 11.42 7.82
CA PHE A 235 -19.09 11.19 6.39
C PHE A 235 -20.11 12.02 5.60
N LYS A 236 -19.62 12.81 4.65
CA LYS A 236 -20.46 13.69 3.82
C LYS A 236 -20.66 13.08 2.43
N GLY A 237 -21.91 12.80 2.07
CA GLY A 237 -22.29 12.24 0.78
C GLY A 237 -23.00 10.90 0.90
N ARG A 238 -22.78 10.02 -0.08
CA ARG A 238 -23.51 8.74 -0.21
C ARG A 238 -22.76 7.59 0.44
N ILE A 239 -23.47 6.78 1.20
CA ILE A 239 -23.00 5.53 1.80
C ILE A 239 -23.88 4.38 1.28
N GLU A 240 -23.25 3.35 0.73
CA GLU A 240 -23.92 2.11 0.36
C GLU A 240 -23.08 0.94 0.86
N GLY A 241 -23.69 -0.06 1.46
CA GLY A 241 -22.91 -1.22 1.85
C GLY A 241 -23.65 -2.33 2.54
N GLU A 242 -22.94 -3.43 2.68
CA GLU A 242 -23.43 -4.67 3.25
C GLU A 242 -22.49 -5.13 4.36
N ALA A 243 -23.06 -5.54 5.49
CA ALA A 243 -22.34 -6.12 6.61
C ALA A 243 -22.95 -7.48 6.96
N ASP A 244 -22.14 -8.47 7.30
CA ASP A 244 -22.66 -9.78 7.69
C ASP A 244 -22.84 -9.90 9.22
N GLU A 245 -21.74 -10.09 9.95
CA GLU A 245 -21.74 -10.23 11.41
C GLU A 245 -21.23 -8.97 12.13
N GLY A 246 -20.39 -8.18 11.46
CA GLY A 246 -19.77 -7.00 12.02
C GLY A 246 -20.75 -5.85 12.27
N GLY A 247 -20.53 -5.10 13.35
CA GLY A 247 -21.36 -3.93 13.67
C GLY A 247 -21.06 -2.73 12.75
N VAL A 248 -22.10 -1.98 12.39
CA VAL A 248 -21.99 -0.74 11.61
C VAL A 248 -22.43 0.43 12.48
N THR A 249 -21.60 1.44 12.63
CA THR A 249 -21.94 2.71 13.30
C THR A 249 -21.82 3.84 12.29
N LEU A 250 -22.90 4.57 12.07
CA LEU A 250 -22.94 5.74 11.19
C LEU A 250 -23.28 6.99 12.00
N GLY A 251 -22.35 7.94 12.04
CA GLY A 251 -22.61 9.30 12.52
C GLY A 251 -23.13 10.15 11.38
N LEU A 252 -24.45 10.31 11.30
CA LEU A 252 -25.12 11.07 10.25
C LEU A 252 -24.89 12.57 10.42
N VAL A 253 -24.57 13.23 9.33
CA VAL A 253 -24.52 14.69 9.24
C VAL A 253 -25.54 15.15 8.19
N ASN A 254 -25.75 16.45 8.07
CA ASN A 254 -26.63 17.00 7.04
C ASN A 254 -26.21 16.47 5.66
N GLU A 255 -27.20 16.22 4.79
CA GLU A 255 -27.01 15.72 3.42
C GLU A 255 -26.44 14.29 3.28
N THR A 256 -26.25 13.53 4.37
CA THR A 256 -25.86 12.11 4.26
C THR A 256 -27.00 11.26 3.69
N GLU A 257 -26.75 10.59 2.57
CA GLU A 257 -27.59 9.51 2.04
C GLU A 257 -26.96 8.17 2.42
N ALA A 258 -27.74 7.24 3.00
CA ALA A 258 -27.21 5.93 3.34
C ALA A 258 -28.17 4.80 2.99
N ALA A 259 -27.64 3.71 2.45
CA ALA A 259 -28.34 2.44 2.24
C ALA A 259 -27.47 1.31 2.80
N VAL A 260 -27.87 0.73 3.93
CA VAL A 260 -27.10 -0.33 4.60
C VAL A 260 -27.93 -1.59 4.71
N LYS A 261 -27.35 -2.72 4.31
CA LYS A 261 -27.90 -4.04 4.61
C LYS A 261 -27.04 -4.75 5.63
N THR A 262 -27.67 -5.43 6.59
CA THR A 262 -26.96 -6.25 7.58
C THR A 262 -27.58 -7.64 7.73
N GLY A 263 -26.75 -8.67 7.83
CA GLY A 263 -27.21 -10.02 8.15
C GLY A 263 -27.59 -10.14 9.62
N SER A 264 -26.59 -10.15 10.49
CA SER A 264 -26.71 -10.27 11.95
C SER A 264 -26.01 -9.16 12.74
N GLY A 265 -25.16 -8.37 12.08
CA GLY A 265 -24.47 -7.24 12.68
C GLY A 265 -25.44 -6.15 13.18
N ARG A 266 -25.12 -5.54 14.33
CA ARG A 266 -25.86 -4.39 14.86
C ARG A 266 -25.57 -3.14 14.05
N VAL A 267 -26.62 -2.42 13.67
CA VAL A 267 -26.49 -1.09 13.05
C VAL A 267 -26.84 -0.01 14.08
N THR A 268 -25.93 0.93 14.31
CA THR A 268 -26.14 2.09 15.16
C THR A 268 -26.11 3.35 14.31
N LEU A 269 -27.15 4.16 14.38
CA LEU A 269 -27.24 5.46 13.71
C LEU A 269 -27.16 6.55 14.79
N ASP A 270 -26.13 7.39 14.78
CA ASP A 270 -26.12 8.64 15.55
C ASP A 270 -26.68 9.75 14.65
N THR A 271 -27.79 10.35 15.06
CA THR A 271 -28.65 11.20 14.22
C THR A 271 -28.75 12.63 14.72
N LYS A 272 -27.85 13.04 15.63
CA LYS A 272 -27.83 14.38 16.26
C LYS A 272 -28.03 15.50 15.26
N ASN A 273 -29.23 16.10 15.30
CA ASN A 273 -29.65 17.22 14.46
C ASN A 273 -29.49 16.99 12.95
N SER A 274 -29.48 15.74 12.48
CA SER A 274 -29.26 15.44 11.06
C SER A 274 -30.48 15.77 10.20
N GLY A 275 -31.70 15.72 10.78
CA GLY A 275 -32.95 15.93 10.04
C GLY A 275 -33.27 14.86 8.99
N SER A 276 -32.56 13.72 9.05
CA SER A 276 -32.64 12.65 8.07
C SER A 276 -34.00 11.95 8.08
N LEU A 277 -34.44 11.53 6.89
CA LEU A 277 -35.56 10.60 6.76
C LEU A 277 -35.05 9.16 6.97
N LEU A 278 -35.47 8.52 8.04
CA LEU A 278 -35.10 7.16 8.37
C LEU A 278 -36.15 6.17 7.88
N VAL A 279 -35.69 5.11 7.22
CA VAL A 279 -36.48 3.93 6.82
C VAL A 279 -35.74 2.69 7.29
N LEU A 280 -36.15 2.15 8.43
CA LEU A 280 -35.46 1.05 9.09
C LEU A 280 -36.36 -0.19 9.05
N ARG A 281 -35.79 -1.34 8.70
CA ARG A 281 -36.49 -2.63 8.67
C ARG A 281 -35.61 -3.72 9.27
N SER A 282 -36.17 -4.56 10.13
CA SER A 282 -35.53 -5.77 10.63
C SER A 282 -36.52 -6.93 10.60
N GLU A 283 -36.12 -8.07 10.06
CA GLU A 283 -37.00 -9.24 9.91
C GLU A 283 -37.19 -9.99 11.24
N GLU A 284 -36.08 -10.29 11.92
CA GLU A 284 -36.05 -11.02 13.20
C GLU A 284 -35.45 -10.19 14.36
N GLY A 285 -34.71 -9.13 14.06
CA GLY A 285 -34.06 -8.28 15.06
C GLY A 285 -34.95 -7.15 15.57
N ASP A 286 -34.52 -6.52 16.67
CA ASP A 286 -35.23 -5.40 17.26
C ASP A 286 -34.78 -4.05 16.70
N ILE A 287 -35.73 -3.13 16.54
CA ILE A 287 -35.47 -1.74 16.20
C ILE A 287 -35.79 -0.84 17.39
N THR A 288 -34.74 -0.20 17.93
CA THR A 288 -34.88 0.82 18.98
C THR A 288 -34.66 2.20 18.36
N GLY A 289 -35.61 3.11 18.53
CA GLY A 289 -35.43 4.49 18.07
C GLY A 289 -36.24 5.52 18.83
N SER A 290 -36.22 6.76 18.33
CA SER A 290 -36.81 7.91 18.99
C SER A 290 -38.35 7.94 18.90
N ARG A 291 -38.97 8.68 19.82
CA ARG A 291 -40.42 8.95 19.86
C ARG A 291 -40.94 9.67 18.62
N THR A 292 -40.07 10.32 17.85
CA THR A 292 -40.40 10.99 16.59
C THR A 292 -40.68 10.01 15.44
N LEU A 293 -40.23 8.76 15.58
CA LEU A 293 -40.37 7.73 14.57
C LEU A 293 -41.64 6.91 14.79
N ARG A 294 -42.32 6.57 13.70
CA ARG A 294 -43.52 5.74 13.70
C ARG A 294 -43.13 4.29 13.54
N ALA A 295 -43.39 3.49 14.57
CA ALA A 295 -43.22 2.04 14.52
C ALA A 295 -44.39 1.40 13.76
N GLY A 296 -44.11 0.31 13.06
CA GLY A 296 -45.07 -0.50 12.35
C GLY A 296 -44.56 -1.91 12.10
N LYS A 297 -45.38 -2.72 11.44
CA LYS A 297 -45.00 -4.04 10.96
C LYS A 297 -45.31 -4.14 9.47
N ASP A 298 -44.40 -4.75 8.71
CA ASP A 298 -44.58 -5.01 7.29
C ASP A 298 -44.21 -6.47 7.00
N ARG A 299 -45.20 -7.28 6.60
CA ARG A 299 -45.05 -8.73 6.36
C ARG A 299 -44.33 -9.48 7.49
N GLY A 300 -44.60 -9.10 8.74
CA GLY A 300 -44.00 -9.69 9.93
C GLY A 300 -42.69 -9.01 10.40
N ALA A 301 -42.00 -8.28 9.51
CA ALA A 301 -40.80 -7.53 9.86
C ALA A 301 -41.14 -6.27 10.67
N GLN A 302 -40.28 -5.94 11.64
CA GLN A 302 -40.35 -4.65 12.33
C GLN A 302 -39.93 -3.54 11.38
N VAL A 303 -40.69 -2.44 11.38
CA VAL A 303 -40.40 -1.26 10.57
C VAL A 303 -40.45 -0.02 11.44
N LEU A 304 -39.46 0.85 11.29
CA LEU A 304 -39.43 2.16 11.94
C LEU A 304 -39.16 3.24 10.89
N ARG A 305 -40.10 4.18 10.75
CA ARG A 305 -40.04 5.22 9.73
C ARG A 305 -40.34 6.59 10.30
N GLY A 306 -39.62 7.60 9.85
CA GLY A 306 -39.89 8.98 10.25
C GLY A 306 -38.69 9.88 10.01
N ARG A 307 -38.91 11.17 10.19
CA ARG A 307 -37.85 12.17 10.13
C ARG A 307 -37.39 12.48 11.54
N VAL A 308 -36.08 12.41 11.78
CA VAL A 308 -35.48 12.86 13.05
C VAL A 308 -35.43 14.38 13.10
N LYS A 309 -35.25 14.96 14.29
CA LYS A 309 -35.08 16.42 14.43
C LYS A 309 -33.77 16.87 13.79
N GLY A 310 -33.76 18.05 13.16
CA GLY A 310 -32.55 18.61 12.55
C GLY A 310 -32.80 19.40 11.28
N GLY A 311 -31.73 19.63 10.51
CA GLY A 311 -31.75 20.37 9.25
C GLY A 311 -32.30 19.59 8.05
N ASP A 312 -31.84 19.92 6.85
CA ASP A 312 -32.23 19.22 5.61
C ASP A 312 -31.41 17.93 5.43
N GLY A 313 -31.73 16.92 6.23
CA GLY A 313 -31.06 15.63 6.20
C GLY A 313 -31.44 14.77 4.99
N GLY A 314 -30.50 13.93 4.55
CA GLY A 314 -30.73 12.95 3.49
C GLY A 314 -31.61 11.77 3.92
N ARG A 315 -31.82 10.83 2.99
CA ARG A 315 -32.54 9.58 3.24
C ARG A 315 -31.58 8.50 3.71
N VAL A 316 -31.93 7.84 4.81
CA VAL A 316 -31.18 6.71 5.37
C VAL A 316 -32.08 5.48 5.43
N GLU A 317 -31.68 4.45 4.71
CA GLU A 317 -32.34 3.16 4.66
C GLU A 317 -31.45 2.09 5.28
N VAL A 318 -32.00 1.35 6.24
CA VAL A 318 -31.30 0.22 6.87
C VAL A 318 -32.19 -1.00 6.83
N VAL A 319 -31.68 -2.09 6.28
CA VAL A 319 -32.36 -3.39 6.22
C VAL A 319 -31.53 -4.42 6.96
N ALA A 320 -32.12 -5.06 7.96
CA ALA A 320 -31.52 -6.13 8.73
C ALA A 320 -32.30 -7.43 8.59
N THR A 321 -31.61 -8.58 8.54
CA THR A 321 -32.27 -9.88 8.67
C THR A 321 -32.46 -10.22 10.15
N ARG A 322 -31.37 -10.37 10.90
CA ARG A 322 -31.36 -10.71 12.34
C ARG A 322 -30.73 -9.62 13.22
N GLY A 323 -30.08 -8.65 12.60
CA GLY A 323 -29.39 -7.57 13.30
C GLY A 323 -30.33 -6.60 13.98
N ASN A 324 -29.91 -6.10 15.15
CA ASN A 324 -30.60 -5.02 15.83
C ASN A 324 -30.23 -3.67 15.22
N ILE A 325 -31.21 -2.78 15.12
CA ILE A 325 -31.01 -1.40 14.65
C ILE A 325 -31.26 -0.45 15.82
N VAL A 326 -30.30 0.43 16.10
CA VAL A 326 -30.38 1.39 17.20
C VAL A 326 -30.19 2.80 16.67
N VAL A 327 -31.18 3.66 16.89
CA VAL A 327 -31.08 5.10 16.62
C VAL A 327 -30.75 5.83 17.90
N ARG A 328 -29.70 6.65 17.87
CA ARG A 328 -29.27 7.55 18.94
C ARG A 328 -29.49 8.99 18.48
N GLU A 329 -30.00 9.82 19.40
CA GLU A 329 -30.21 11.27 19.22
C GLU A 329 -29.27 12.07 20.12
#